data_AF-A0A9J6A8Q4-F1
#
_entry.id   AF-A0A9J6A8Q4-F1
#
_cell.length_a   1.000
_cell.length_b   1.000
_cell.length_c   1.000
_cell.angle_alpha   90.00
_cell.angle_beta   90.00
_cell.angle_gamma   90.00
#
_symmetry.space_group_name_H-M   'P 1'
#
loop_
_entity.id
_entity.type
_entity.pdbx_description
1 polymer ?
#
loop_
_entity_poly.entity_id
_entity_poly.type
_entity_poly.pdbx_seq_one_letter_code
_entity_poly.pdbx_strand_id
1 'polypeptide(L)' 'MISKAKRFVAFKQLWASVVKKANKLSITTRAHVAIATYSKVYFPYVYDSSNCLDTLNKFLNDAKASAVKGGH' A
#
# COMPACT_ATOMS: atom_id res chain seq x y z
N MET A 1 -9.92 -3.41 -27.29
CA MET A 1 -10.02 -3.82 -25.86
C MET A 1 -8.70 -4.43 -25.39
N ILE A 2 -8.16 -4.02 -24.25
CA ILE A 2 -6.96 -4.64 -23.64
C ILE A 2 -7.40 -5.92 -22.90
N SER A 3 -6.72 -7.05 -23.15
CA SER A 3 -7.04 -8.33 -22.50
C SER A 3 -6.79 -8.33 -20.99
N LYS A 4 -7.48 -9.20 -20.25
CA LYS A 4 -7.28 -9.39 -18.80
C LYS A 4 -5.81 -9.67 -18.44
N ALA A 5 -5.13 -10.49 -19.24
CA ALA A 5 -3.71 -10.78 -19.07
C ALA A 5 -2.81 -9.53 -19.26
N LYS A 6 -3.05 -8.73 -20.30
CA LYS A 6 -2.28 -7.49 -20.53
C LYS A 6 -2.46 -6.48 -19.39
N ARG A 7 -3.67 -6.35 -18.85
CA ARG A 7 -3.92 -5.51 -17.65
C ARG A 7 -3.16 -6.01 -16.42
N PHE A 8 -3.06 -7.32 -16.23
CA PHE A 8 -2.29 -7.88 -15.11
C PHE A 8 -0.81 -7.59 -15.20
N VAL A 9 -0.23 -7.77 -16.39
CA VAL A 9 1.19 -7.47 -16.64
C VAL A 9 1.48 -5.99 -16.39
N ALA A 10 0.63 -5.11 -16.93
CA ALA A 10 0.75 -3.66 -16.70
C ALA A 10 0.62 -3.32 -15.21
N PHE A 11 -0.34 -3.93 -14.50
CA PHE A 11 -0.49 -3.76 -13.05
C PHE A 11 0.79 -4.14 -12.29
N LYS A 12 1.39 -5.30 -12.58
CA LYS A 12 2.63 -5.73 -11.92
C LYS A 12 3.79 -4.77 -12.17
N GLN A 13 3.94 -4.29 -13.40
CA GLN A 13 4.99 -3.32 -13.76
C GLN A 13 4.80 -1.99 -13.02
N LEU A 14 3.57 -1.48 -12.97
CA LEU A 14 3.24 -0.27 -12.25
C LEU A 14 3.43 -0.44 -10.74
N TRP A 15 2.97 -1.55 -10.18
CA TRP A 15 3.15 -1.87 -8.76
C TRP A 15 4.63 -1.87 -8.37
N ALA A 16 5.48 -2.53 -9.14
CA ALA A 16 6.93 -2.54 -8.90
C ALA A 16 7.53 -1.11 -8.91
N SER A 17 7.08 -0.26 -9.84
CA SER A 17 7.50 1.14 -9.92
C SER A 17 7.05 1.96 -8.71
N VAL A 18 5.81 1.76 -8.25
CA VAL A 18 5.24 2.40 -7.05
C VAL A 18 6.04 2.00 -5.81
N VAL A 19 6.29 0.71 -5.61
CA VAL A 19 7.09 0.20 -4.48
C VAL A 19 8.50 0.79 -4.50
N LYS A 20 9.15 0.86 -5.66
CA LYS A 20 10.48 1.46 -5.80
C LYS A 20 10.50 2.93 -5.36
N LYS A 21 9.47 3.71 -5.74
CA LYS A 21 9.34 5.12 -5.34
C LYS A 21 9.05 5.26 -3.84
N ALA A 22 8.18 4.40 -3.30
CA ALA A 22 7.86 4.38 -1.88
C ALA A 22 9.09 4.07 -1.02
N ASN A 23 9.90 3.10 -1.44
CA ASN A 23 11.17 2.77 -0.78
C ASN A 23 12.14 3.95 -0.81
N LYS A 24 12.30 4.61 -1.97
CA LYS A 24 13.13 5.81 -2.09
C LYS A 24 12.65 6.92 -1.15
N LEU A 25 11.34 7.17 -1.12
CA LEU A 25 10.75 8.18 -0.23
C LEU A 25 11.05 7.87 1.24
N SER A 26 10.85 6.63 1.68
CA SER A 26 11.12 6.20 3.05
C SER A 26 12.58 6.43 3.44
N ILE A 27 13.53 6.07 2.57
CA ILE A 27 14.96 6.29 2.82
C ILE A 27 15.29 7.79 2.85
N THR A 28 14.81 8.57 1.88
CA THR A 28 15.15 10.00 1.76
C THR A 28 14.59 10.84 2.92
N THR A 29 13.38 10.53 3.38
CA THR A 29 12.68 11.34 4.38
C THR A 29 12.71 10.75 5.78
N ARG A 30 13.22 9.52 5.94
CA ARG A 30 13.08 8.69 7.15
C ARG A 30 11.63 8.46 7.57
N ALA A 31 10.67 8.66 6.66
CA ALA A 31 9.26 8.38 6.92
C ALA A 31 8.99 6.88 6.82
N HIS A 32 8.04 6.40 7.62
CA HIS A 32 7.45 5.08 7.44
C HIS A 32 6.39 5.14 6.34
N VAL A 33 6.50 4.27 5.33
CA VAL A 33 5.60 4.27 4.18
C VAL A 33 4.99 2.88 4.02
N ALA A 34 3.66 2.83 4.07
CA ALA A 34 2.88 1.65 3.73
C ALA A 34 1.95 1.94 2.56
N ILE A 35 1.83 0.98 1.64
CA ILE A 35 0.92 1.03 0.49
C ILE A 35 0.18 -0.30 0.44
N ALA A 36 -1.15 -0.26 0.42
CA ALA A 36 -1.99 -1.42 0.19
C ALA A 36 -2.90 -1.15 -1.01
N THR A 37 -3.06 -2.13 -1.89
CA THR A 37 -3.99 -2.06 -3.01
C THR A 37 -4.72 -3.37 -3.20
N TYR A 38 -5.97 -3.26 -3.64
CA TYR A 38 -6.80 -4.39 -4.02
C TYR A 38 -7.10 -4.33 -5.52
N SER A 39 -7.03 -5.48 -6.18
CA SER A 39 -7.61 -5.65 -7.50
C SER A 39 -8.81 -6.57 -7.36
N LYS A 40 -9.93 -6.25 -8.03
CA LYS A 40 -11.13 -7.11 -8.11
C LYS A 40 -10.84 -8.56 -8.54
N VAL A 41 -9.68 -8.82 -9.11
CA VAL A 41 -9.28 -10.11 -9.68
C VAL A 41 -8.10 -10.74 -8.93
N TYR A 42 -7.35 -9.97 -8.13
CA TYR A 42 -6.07 -10.42 -7.57
C TYR A 42 -6.05 -10.27 -6.06
N PHE A 43 -5.29 -11.15 -5.42
CA PHE A 43 -4.96 -11.08 -4.00
C PHE A 43 -4.47 -9.68 -3.59
N PRO A 44 -4.62 -9.30 -2.30
CA PRO A 44 -4.09 -8.03 -1.80
C PRO A 44 -2.58 -7.91 -2.08
N TYR A 45 -2.17 -6.73 -2.56
CA TYR A 45 -0.77 -6.36 -2.71
C TYR A 45 -0.42 -5.32 -1.65
N VAL A 46 0.62 -5.59 -0.88
CA VAL A 46 1.04 -4.76 0.26
C VAL A 46 2.54 -4.51 0.17
N TYR A 47 2.92 -3.29 0.52
CA TYR A 47 4.29 -2.87 0.77
C TYR A 47 4.34 -2.11 2.09
N ASP A 48 5.35 -2.41 2.90
CA ASP A 48 5.64 -1.68 4.13
C ASP A 48 7.16 -1.53 4.26
N SER A 49 7.63 -0.29 4.37
CA SER A 49 9.06 0.01 4.50
C SER A 49 9.67 -0.47 5.82
N SER A 50 8.85 -0.81 6.82
CA SER A 50 9.30 -1.41 8.10
C SER A 50 9.61 -2.90 8.01
N ASN A 51 9.28 -3.56 6.89
CA ASN A 51 9.35 -5.03 6.69
C ASN A 51 8.48 -5.88 7.66
N CYS A 52 7.72 -5.28 8.58
CA CYS A 52 6.95 -6.00 9.60
C CYS A 52 5.44 -5.70 9.59
N LEU A 53 4.91 -5.06 8.54
CA LEU A 53 3.52 -4.54 8.48
C LEU A 53 3.17 -3.56 9.62
N ASP A 54 4.18 -3.05 10.31
CA ASP A 54 4.04 -2.28 11.54
C ASP A 54 3.44 -0.90 11.25
N THR A 55 3.83 -0.30 10.11
CA THR A 55 3.28 0.97 9.62
C THR A 55 1.80 0.83 9.29
N LEU A 56 1.43 -0.28 8.64
CA LEU A 56 0.03 -0.52 8.26
C LEU A 56 -0.85 -0.81 9.48
N ASN A 57 -0.38 -1.63 10.42
CA ASN A 57 -1.07 -1.92 11.67
C ASN A 57 -1.28 -0.64 12.50
N LYS A 58 -0.23 0.19 12.62
CA LYS A 58 -0.31 1.48 13.30
C LYS A 58 -1.35 2.40 12.65
N PHE A 59 -1.34 2.54 11.33
CA PHE A 59 -2.33 3.33 10.61
C PHE A 59 -3.77 2.83 10.87
N LEU A 60 -4.01 1.53 10.81
CA LEU A 60 -5.34 0.95 11.08
C LEU A 60 -5.79 1.18 12.52
N ASN A 61 -4.87 1.09 13.48
CA ASN A 61 -5.17 1.35 14.89
C ASN A 61 -5.49 2.83 15.13
N ASP A 62 -4.70 3.75 14.58
CA ASP A 62 -4.92 5.20 14.69
C ASP A 62 -6.23 5.61 14.00
N ALA A 63 -6.52 5.06 12.83
CA ALA A 63 -7.78 5.29 12.10
C ALA A 63 -9.00 4.79 12.88
N LYS A 64 -8.94 3.58 13.46
CA LYS A 64 -10.00 3.05 14.34
C LYS A 64 -10.21 3.93 15.57
N ALA A 65 -9.13 4.31 16.25
CA ALA A 65 -9.21 5.19 17.43
C ALA A 65 -9.82 6.56 17.08
N SER A 66 -9.50 7.09 15.90
CA SER A 66 -10.06 8.34 15.40
C SER A 66 -11.55 8.21 15.02
N ALA A 67 -11.96 7.07 14.46
CA ALA A 67 -13.37 6.78 14.16
C ALA A 67 -14.23 6.65 15.45
N VAL A 68 -13.68 6.06 16.52
CA VAL A 68 -14.36 5.96 17.82
C VAL A 68 -14.54 7.33 18.49
N LYS A 69 -13.61 8.27 18.27
CA LYS A 69 -13.70 9.64 18.79
C LYS A 69 -14.63 10.54 17.97
N GLY A 70 -15.08 10.10 16.79
CA GLY A 70 -15.98 10.84 15.89
C GLY A 70 -17.46 10.39 15.93
N GLY A 71 -17.83 9.52 16.87
CA GLY A 71 -19.23 9.18 17.11
C GLY A 71 -19.92 10.27 17.93
N HIS A 72 -20.44 11.28 17.24
CA HIS A 72 -21.49 12.16 17.76
C HIS A 72 -22.83 11.42 17.77
#